data_AF-A0A848MXR5-F1
#
_entry.id   AF-A0A848MXR5-F1
#
_cell.length_a   1.000
_cell.length_b   1.000
_cell.length_c   1.000
_cell.angle_alpha   90.00
_cell.angle_beta   90.00
_cell.angle_gamma   90.00
#
_symmetry.space_group_name_H-M   'P 1'
#
loop_
_entity.id
_entity.type
_entity.pdbx_description
1 polymer ?
#
loop_
_entity_poly.entity_id
_entity_poly.type
_entity_poly.pdbx_seq_one_letter_code
_entity_poly.pdbx_strand_id
1 'polypeptide(L)'
;MEWWNLWVPFIGTLAGIYVNYRISKKNSEESKEFQENQRTFQKEMTQKQIDANLKAQARIEWINEVRSLSASIISGFAEIKKNNTHFEDRYLEISKDAELLKLYFGAFEESDSKKIDESILLNKTSNKNKNAHIFKFIDSMLDDYSEFGIKKYKLNLKEYSKYQDEIKRYEEHMMEYCTVETDEFGNLEIVPTDEGWFAHNFYFGEVQELKRKSTKYYWYMREYDSKITMFEKIISIYLKLEWDTAKKGE
;
A
#
# COMPACT_ATOMS: atom_id res chain seq x y z
N MET A 1 -13.88 -34.12 95.25
CA MET A 1 -13.73 -32.92 94.41
C MET A 1 -12.74 -33.23 93.31
N GLU A 2 -13.21 -33.22 92.07
CA GLU A 2 -12.44 -33.68 90.91
C GLU A 2 -11.41 -32.63 90.49
N TRP A 3 -10.16 -32.80 90.93
CA TRP A 3 -9.01 -31.96 90.52
C TRP A 3 -8.80 -31.90 89.00
N TRP A 4 -9.38 -32.84 88.27
CA TRP A 4 -9.43 -32.86 86.81
C TRP A 4 -10.18 -31.66 86.20
N ASN A 5 -11.26 -31.17 86.82
CA ASN A 5 -12.02 -30.03 86.29
C ASN A 5 -11.27 -28.68 86.38
N LEU A 6 -10.20 -28.60 87.15
CA LEU A 6 -9.35 -27.41 87.27
C LEU A 6 -8.30 -27.31 86.15
N TRP A 7 -7.84 -28.43 85.59
CA TRP A 7 -6.81 -28.46 84.55
C TRP A 7 -7.36 -28.48 83.11
N VAL A 8 -8.58 -28.99 82.93
CA VAL A 8 -9.28 -29.01 81.62
C VAL A 8 -9.34 -27.63 80.93
N PRO A 9 -9.66 -26.51 81.63
CA PRO A 9 -9.68 -25.18 81.01
C PRO A 9 -8.28 -24.71 80.56
N PHE A 10 -7.24 -25.03 81.33
CA PHE A 10 -5.86 -24.65 81.01
C PHE A 10 -5.31 -25.43 79.80
N ILE A 11 -5.56 -26.74 79.74
CA ILE A 11 -5.14 -27.58 78.60
C ILE A 11 -5.90 -27.16 77.33
N GLY A 12 -7.21 -26.89 77.43
CA GLY A 12 -8.01 -26.39 76.31
C GLY A 12 -7.51 -25.03 75.79
N THR A 13 -7.09 -24.14 76.69
CA THR A 13 -6.53 -22.83 76.32
C THR A 13 -5.18 -22.98 75.62
N LEU A 14 -4.27 -23.82 76.12
CA LEU A 14 -2.97 -24.08 75.49
C LEU A 14 -3.12 -24.76 74.11
N ALA A 15 -4.03 -25.72 73.98
CA ALA A 15 -4.35 -26.34 72.70
C ALA A 15 -4.95 -25.33 71.71
N GLY A 16 -5.84 -24.45 72.18
CA GLY A 16 -6.40 -23.36 71.38
C GLY A 16 -5.33 -22.40 70.87
N ILE A 17 -4.39 -21.97 71.74
CA ILE A 17 -3.25 -21.11 71.36
C ILE A 17 -2.37 -21.80 70.30
N TYR A 18 -2.08 -23.09 70.45
CA TYR A 18 -1.25 -23.84 69.50
C TYR A 18 -1.93 -24.00 68.13
N VAL A 19 -3.23 -24.33 68.10
CA VAL A 19 -4.02 -24.42 66.87
C VAL A 19 -4.08 -23.06 66.18
N ASN A 20 -4.32 -21.98 66.93
CA ASN A 20 -4.38 -20.63 66.39
C ASN A 20 -3.01 -20.17 65.86
N TYR A 21 -1.91 -20.55 66.53
CA TYR A 21 -0.55 -20.32 66.04
C TYR A 21 -0.27 -21.07 64.73
N ARG A 22 -0.69 -22.33 64.60
CA ARG A 22 -0.54 -23.12 63.36
C ARG A 22 -1.36 -22.55 62.20
N ILE A 23 -2.61 -22.15 62.47
CA ILE A 23 -3.48 -21.49 61.48
C ILE A 23 -2.89 -20.15 61.07
N SER A 24 -2.46 -19.33 62.03
CA SER A 24 -1.82 -18.04 61.77
C SER A 24 -0.54 -18.19 60.94
N LYS A 25 0.30 -19.18 61.25
CA LYS A 25 1.52 -19.47 60.48
C LYS A 25 1.18 -19.89 59.04
N LYS A 26 0.22 -20.81 58.84
CA LYS A 26 -0.21 -21.24 57.51
C LYS A 26 -0.80 -20.08 56.69
N ASN A 27 -1.67 -19.28 57.29
CA ASN A 27 -2.23 -18.08 56.66
C ASN A 27 -1.14 -17.03 56.34
N SER A 28 -0.08 -16.96 57.14
CA SER A 28 1.06 -16.06 56.89
C SER A 28 1.95 -16.51 55.73
N GLU A 29 2.04 -17.81 55.50
CA GLU A 29 2.78 -18.40 54.38
C GLU A 29 1.98 -18.25 53.08
N GLU A 30 0.69 -18.59 53.09
CA GLU A 30 -0.22 -18.41 51.94
C GLU A 30 -0.36 -16.94 51.53
N SER A 31 -0.39 -16.01 52.50
CA SER A 31 -0.43 -14.57 52.19
C SER A 31 0.89 -14.03 51.61
N LYS A 32 2.05 -14.56 52.02
CA LYS A 32 3.34 -14.22 51.40
C LYS A 32 3.41 -14.75 49.97
N GLU A 33 3.03 -16.00 49.75
CA GLU A 33 2.98 -16.61 48.42
C GLU A 33 2.01 -15.85 47.50
N PHE A 34 0.83 -15.47 48.00
CA PHE A 34 -0.13 -14.64 47.26
C PHE A 34 0.44 -13.26 46.92
N GLN A 35 1.14 -12.60 47.84
CA GLN A 35 1.80 -11.31 47.57
C GLN A 35 2.93 -11.44 46.54
N GLU A 36 3.71 -12.53 46.58
CA GLU A 36 4.74 -12.82 45.59
C GLU A 36 4.14 -13.11 44.22
N ASN A 37 3.06 -13.90 44.15
CA ASN A 37 2.30 -14.16 42.93
C ASN A 37 1.65 -12.90 42.35
N GLN A 38 1.14 -12.00 43.19
CA GLN A 38 0.66 -10.69 42.72
C GLN A 38 1.79 -9.82 42.16
N ARG A 39 2.94 -9.77 42.84
CA ARG A 39 4.11 -9.01 42.37
C ARG A 39 4.68 -9.56 41.07
N THR A 40 4.76 -10.87 40.92
CA THR A 40 5.23 -11.52 39.68
C THR A 40 4.26 -11.27 38.54
N PHE A 41 2.96 -11.45 38.76
CA PHE A 41 1.92 -11.13 37.77
C PHE A 41 1.96 -9.65 37.35
N GLN A 42 2.12 -8.72 38.30
CA GLN A 42 2.28 -7.29 37.98
C GLN A 42 3.54 -7.04 37.14
N LYS A 43 4.68 -7.63 37.49
CA LYS A 43 5.93 -7.52 36.72
C LYS A 43 5.75 -8.06 35.30
N GLU A 44 5.11 -9.22 35.13
CA GLU A 44 4.84 -9.81 33.82
C GLU A 44 3.92 -8.92 32.97
N MET A 45 2.86 -8.36 33.57
CA MET A 45 1.97 -7.43 32.91
C MET A 45 2.68 -6.14 32.51
N THR A 46 3.50 -5.57 33.39
CA THR A 46 4.31 -4.39 33.09
C THR A 46 5.32 -4.68 31.99
N GLN A 47 6.00 -5.83 32.01
CA GLN A 47 6.94 -6.21 30.95
C GLN A 47 6.24 -6.36 29.61
N LYS A 48 5.08 -7.04 29.56
CA LYS A 48 4.27 -7.16 28.33
C LYS A 48 3.85 -5.79 27.78
N GLN A 49 3.50 -4.84 28.65
CA GLN A 49 3.17 -3.48 28.24
C GLN A 49 4.39 -2.74 27.69
N ILE A 50 5.56 -2.86 28.34
CA ILE A 50 6.82 -2.27 27.87
C ILE A 50 7.19 -2.84 26.50
N ASP A 51 7.15 -4.16 26.33
CA ASP A 51 7.50 -4.83 25.08
C ASP A 51 6.55 -4.41 23.94
N ALA A 52 5.24 -4.35 24.21
CA ALA A 52 4.25 -3.88 23.24
C ALA A 52 4.48 -2.42 22.85
N ASN A 53 4.81 -1.56 23.82
CA ASN A 53 5.10 -0.15 23.55
C ASN A 53 6.38 0.04 22.73
N LEU A 54 7.45 -0.71 23.05
CA LEU A 54 8.69 -0.70 22.28
C LEU A 54 8.49 -1.18 20.84
N LYS A 55 7.71 -2.25 20.64
CA LYS A 55 7.34 -2.74 19.31
C LYS A 55 6.54 -1.71 18.52
N ALA A 56 5.53 -1.12 19.13
CA ALA A 56 4.73 -0.07 18.51
C ALA A 56 5.59 1.14 18.11
N GLN A 57 6.51 1.57 18.99
CA GLN A 57 7.42 2.69 18.72
C GLN A 57 8.35 2.39 17.55
N ALA A 58 9.01 1.22 17.54
CA ALA A 58 9.88 0.80 16.45
C ALA A 58 9.11 0.70 15.11
N ARG A 59 7.88 0.20 15.14
CA ARG A 59 7.02 0.15 13.96
C ARG A 59 6.59 1.54 13.48
N ILE A 60 6.31 2.49 14.38
CA ILE A 60 5.98 3.87 14.02
C ILE A 60 7.20 4.57 13.37
N GLU A 61 8.39 4.37 13.91
CA GLU A 61 9.64 4.87 13.33
C GLU A 61 9.84 4.30 11.92
N TRP A 62 9.74 2.98 11.77
CA TRP A 62 9.76 2.30 10.47
C TRP A 62 8.73 2.87 9.48
N ILE A 63 7.48 3.12 9.92
CA ILE A 63 6.43 3.73 9.10
C ILE A 63 6.82 5.13 8.63
N ASN A 64 7.43 5.94 9.50
CA ASN A 64 7.82 7.31 9.18
C ASN A 64 8.96 7.35 8.17
N GLU A 65 9.95 6.46 8.29
CA GLU A 65 11.05 6.33 7.32
C GLU A 65 10.53 5.91 5.95
N VAL A 66 9.69 4.87 5.90
CA VAL A 66 9.06 4.42 4.64
C VAL A 66 8.23 5.55 4.00
N ARG A 67 7.48 6.32 4.81
CA ARG A 67 6.72 7.48 4.32
C ARG A 67 7.63 8.55 3.74
N SER A 68 8.73 8.87 4.43
CA SER A 68 9.71 9.88 4.01
C SER A 68 10.35 9.51 2.68
N LEU A 69 10.90 8.29 2.57
CA LEU A 69 11.52 7.79 1.35
C LEU A 69 10.52 7.73 0.19
N SER A 70 9.30 7.24 0.45
CA SER A 70 8.26 7.19 -0.59
C SER A 70 7.89 8.58 -1.10
N ALA A 71 7.78 9.57 -0.21
CA ALA A 71 7.51 10.97 -0.59
C ALA A 71 8.67 11.58 -1.40
N SER A 72 9.91 11.27 -1.04
CA SER A 72 11.10 11.69 -1.80
C SER A 72 11.08 11.11 -3.21
N ILE A 73 10.86 9.80 -3.36
CA ILE A 73 10.76 9.10 -4.66
C ILE A 73 9.63 9.67 -5.52
N ILE A 74 8.44 9.85 -4.94
CA ILE A 74 7.27 10.42 -5.63
C ILE A 74 7.59 11.83 -6.16
N SER A 75 8.17 12.67 -5.31
CA SER A 75 8.51 14.05 -5.65
C SER A 75 9.60 14.10 -6.72
N GLY A 76 10.64 13.28 -6.57
CA GLY A 76 11.74 13.20 -7.53
C GLY A 76 11.29 12.74 -8.91
N PHE A 77 10.48 11.68 -9.01
CA PHE A 77 9.94 11.27 -10.31
C PHE A 77 8.99 12.30 -10.92
N ALA A 78 8.18 12.98 -10.10
CA ALA A 78 7.32 14.06 -10.58
C ALA A 78 8.14 15.23 -11.14
N GLU A 79 9.27 15.57 -10.51
CA GLU A 79 10.21 16.57 -11.00
C GLU A 79 10.86 16.15 -12.32
N ILE A 80 11.41 14.94 -12.40
CA ILE A 80 12.00 14.39 -13.64
C ILE A 80 10.99 14.43 -14.80
N LYS A 81 9.72 14.12 -14.53
CA LYS A 81 8.65 14.18 -15.53
C LYS A 81 8.39 15.60 -16.03
N LYS A 82 8.53 16.60 -15.16
CA LYS A 82 8.27 18.02 -15.47
C LYS A 82 9.47 18.72 -16.08
N ASN A 83 10.67 18.42 -15.59
CA ASN A 83 11.91 19.09 -15.97
C ASN A 83 13.07 18.09 -15.96
N ASN A 84 13.77 17.99 -17.09
CA ASN A 84 14.91 17.08 -17.25
C ASN A 84 16.26 17.77 -16.98
N THR A 85 16.28 19.03 -16.51
CA THR A 85 17.53 19.67 -16.07
C THR A 85 18.10 18.91 -14.87
N HIS A 86 19.40 18.58 -14.91
CA HIS A 86 20.07 17.75 -13.89
C HIS A 86 19.46 16.34 -13.73
N PHE A 87 18.95 15.76 -14.83
CA PHE A 87 18.34 14.44 -14.82
C PHE A 87 19.21 13.38 -14.12
N GLU A 88 20.49 13.29 -14.46
CA GLU A 88 21.40 12.29 -13.88
C GLU A 88 21.51 12.38 -12.36
N ASP A 89 21.71 13.59 -11.84
CA ASP A 89 21.85 13.82 -10.40
C ASP A 89 20.55 13.46 -9.67
N ARG A 90 19.39 13.90 -10.20
CA ARG A 90 18.08 13.61 -9.61
C ARG A 90 17.72 12.14 -9.71
N TYR A 91 18.00 11.50 -10.84
CA TYR A 91 17.73 10.08 -11.03
C TYR A 91 18.60 9.22 -10.12
N LEU A 92 19.87 9.61 -9.91
CA LEU A 92 20.75 8.94 -8.96
C LEU A 92 20.25 9.07 -7.52
N GLU A 93 19.77 10.24 -7.11
CA GLU A 93 19.16 10.44 -5.79
C GLU A 93 17.92 9.57 -5.60
N ILE A 94 16.99 9.59 -6.56
CA ILE A 94 15.78 8.75 -6.53
C ILE A 94 16.14 7.27 -6.49
N SER A 95 17.14 6.85 -7.27
CA SER A 95 17.60 5.46 -7.28
C SER A 95 18.13 5.05 -5.92
N LYS A 96 18.92 5.90 -5.25
CA LYS A 96 19.39 5.63 -3.88
C LYS A 96 18.24 5.50 -2.89
N ASP A 97 17.28 6.43 -2.92
CA ASP A 97 16.11 6.40 -2.05
C ASP A 97 15.25 5.15 -2.32
N ALA A 98 15.12 4.76 -3.58
CA ALA A 98 14.42 3.56 -4.00
C ALA A 98 15.11 2.29 -3.48
N GLU A 99 16.44 2.18 -3.59
CA GLU A 99 17.18 1.05 -3.03
C GLU A 99 17.06 1.00 -1.50
N LEU A 100 17.15 2.14 -0.82
CA LEU A 100 16.94 2.20 0.63
C LEU A 100 15.52 1.77 1.00
N LEU A 101 14.51 2.26 0.29
CA LEU A 101 13.12 1.89 0.51
C LEU A 101 12.89 0.39 0.32
N LYS A 102 13.51 -0.22 -0.69
CA LYS A 102 13.46 -1.67 -0.93
C LYS A 102 13.96 -2.47 0.26
N LEU A 103 14.99 -1.99 0.99
CA LEU A 103 15.49 -2.68 2.19
C LEU A 103 14.43 -2.79 3.30
N TYR A 104 13.52 -1.82 3.41
CA TYR A 104 12.42 -1.86 4.40
C TYR A 104 11.41 -2.98 4.14
N PHE A 105 11.30 -3.45 2.89
CA PHE A 105 10.40 -4.55 2.52
C PHE A 105 11.06 -5.93 2.62
N GLY A 106 12.37 -5.98 2.91
CA GLY A 106 13.11 -7.21 3.23
C GLY A 106 13.40 -8.11 2.02
N ALA A 107 14.06 -9.24 2.30
CA ALA A 107 14.31 -10.28 1.31
C ALA A 107 13.02 -11.08 1.03
N PHE A 108 12.71 -11.26 -0.25
CA PHE A 108 11.61 -12.10 -0.72
C PHE A 108 12.18 -13.17 -1.65
N GLU A 109 11.51 -14.33 -1.73
CA GLU A 109 11.92 -15.37 -2.65
C GLU A 109 11.58 -14.93 -4.09
N GLU A 110 12.57 -14.99 -5.00
CA GLU A 110 12.38 -14.63 -6.42
C GLU A 110 11.25 -15.43 -7.10
N SER A 111 10.88 -16.58 -6.54
CA SER A 111 9.78 -17.45 -6.99
C SER A 111 8.39 -16.83 -6.85
N ASP A 112 8.23 -15.74 -6.09
CA ASP A 112 6.95 -15.05 -5.93
C ASP A 112 6.59 -14.20 -7.16
N SER A 113 6.16 -14.89 -8.23
CA SER A 113 5.54 -14.40 -9.47
C SER A 113 6.33 -13.38 -10.32
N LYS A 114 6.62 -13.71 -11.59
CA LYS A 114 7.34 -12.80 -12.52
C LYS A 114 6.58 -11.50 -12.86
N LYS A 115 5.30 -11.37 -12.47
CA LYS A 115 4.42 -10.26 -12.86
C LYS A 115 3.91 -9.54 -11.62
N ILE A 116 3.84 -8.21 -11.70
CA ILE A 116 3.19 -7.39 -10.69
C ILE A 116 1.68 -7.70 -10.69
N ASP A 117 1.15 -8.06 -9.52
CA ASP A 117 -0.29 -8.30 -9.32
C ASP A 117 -0.88 -7.12 -8.53
N GLU A 118 -1.64 -6.27 -9.24
CA GLU A 118 -2.30 -5.11 -8.65
C GLU A 118 -3.35 -5.50 -7.59
N SER A 119 -3.97 -6.68 -7.70
CA SER A 119 -4.97 -7.13 -6.72
C SER A 119 -4.34 -7.40 -5.35
N ILE A 120 -3.09 -7.89 -5.34
CA ILE A 120 -2.30 -8.08 -4.12
C ILE A 120 -1.88 -6.72 -3.55
N LEU A 121 -1.32 -5.85 -4.40
CA LEU A 121 -0.85 -4.52 -3.99
C LEU A 121 -1.98 -3.64 -3.43
N LEU A 122 -3.15 -3.67 -4.04
CA LEU A 122 -4.31 -2.85 -3.67
C LEU A 122 -5.23 -3.53 -2.64
N ASN A 123 -4.84 -4.68 -2.09
CA ASN A 123 -5.58 -5.34 -1.02
C ASN A 123 -5.64 -4.42 0.22
N LYS A 124 -6.86 -4.04 0.62
CA LYS A 124 -7.10 -3.10 1.73
C LYS A 124 -7.20 -3.77 3.11
N THR A 125 -7.08 -5.09 3.19
CA THR A 125 -7.31 -5.86 4.43
C THR A 125 -6.06 -6.53 4.96
N SER A 126 -5.03 -6.75 4.13
CA SER A 126 -3.79 -7.41 4.55
C SER A 126 -2.58 -6.95 3.74
N ASN A 127 -1.39 -6.95 4.37
CA ASN A 127 -0.10 -6.76 3.72
C ASN A 127 0.58 -8.07 3.28
N LYS A 128 -0.09 -9.22 3.46
CA LYS A 128 0.44 -10.52 3.07
C LYS A 128 0.86 -10.51 1.59
N ASN A 129 2.08 -10.98 1.33
CA ASN A 129 2.71 -11.10 0.01
C ASN A 129 2.96 -9.77 -0.74
N LYS A 130 2.72 -8.60 -0.15
CA LYS A 130 2.89 -7.32 -0.87
C LYS A 130 4.36 -6.96 -1.13
N ASN A 131 5.27 -7.33 -0.23
CA ASN A 131 6.66 -6.85 -0.25
C ASN A 131 7.35 -7.12 -1.60
N ALA A 132 7.25 -8.36 -2.11
CA ALA A 132 7.83 -8.73 -3.41
C ALA A 132 7.24 -7.90 -4.57
N HIS A 133 5.93 -7.64 -4.54
CA HIS A 133 5.27 -6.83 -5.57
C HIS A 133 5.61 -5.35 -5.45
N ILE A 134 5.76 -4.81 -4.23
CA ILE A 134 6.17 -3.42 -4.01
C ILE A 134 7.59 -3.22 -4.54
N PHE A 135 8.49 -4.15 -4.23
CA PHE A 135 9.86 -4.12 -4.74
C PHE A 135 9.88 -4.09 -6.27
N LYS A 136 9.18 -5.02 -6.93
CA LYS A 136 9.05 -5.07 -8.39
C LYS A 136 8.40 -3.82 -8.98
N PHE A 137 7.44 -3.23 -8.26
CA PHE A 137 6.81 -1.99 -8.69
C PHE A 137 7.82 -0.83 -8.67
N ILE A 138 8.66 -0.75 -7.63
CA ILE A 138 9.74 0.25 -7.53
C ILE A 138 10.75 0.04 -8.68
N ASP A 139 11.19 -1.20 -8.95
CA ASP A 139 12.06 -1.50 -10.10
C ASP A 139 11.45 -1.02 -11.41
N SER A 140 10.17 -1.36 -11.62
CA SER A 140 9.46 -0.96 -12.83
C SER A 140 9.31 0.56 -12.96
N MET A 141 9.25 1.31 -11.84
CA MET A 141 9.30 2.76 -11.88
C MET A 141 10.69 3.27 -12.28
N LEU A 142 11.75 2.73 -11.67
CA LEU A 142 13.13 3.10 -12.01
C LEU A 142 13.41 2.88 -13.51
N ASP A 143 12.96 1.76 -14.06
CA ASP A 143 13.10 1.45 -15.48
C ASP A 143 12.34 2.44 -16.37
N ASP A 144 11.08 2.73 -16.06
CA ASP A 144 10.25 3.63 -16.85
C ASP A 144 10.76 5.07 -16.83
N TYR A 145 11.25 5.54 -15.68
CA TYR A 145 11.77 6.90 -15.53
C TYR A 145 13.27 7.02 -15.78
N SER A 146 13.94 5.94 -16.21
CA SER A 146 15.31 5.98 -16.71
C SER A 146 15.41 6.83 -17.98
N GLU A 147 16.63 7.18 -18.39
CA GLU A 147 16.86 7.90 -19.65
C GLU A 147 16.22 7.16 -20.85
N PHE A 148 16.39 5.84 -20.88
CA PHE A 148 15.81 4.98 -21.91
C PHE A 148 14.28 4.96 -21.83
N GLY A 149 13.71 4.82 -20.64
CA GLY A 149 12.27 4.80 -20.42
C GLY A 149 11.59 6.11 -20.81
N ILE A 150 12.19 7.25 -20.46
CA ILE A 150 11.73 8.59 -20.88
C ILE A 150 11.80 8.74 -22.40
N LYS A 151 12.89 8.29 -23.03
CA LYS A 151 13.02 8.31 -24.50
C LYS A 151 11.94 7.45 -25.16
N LYS A 152 11.69 6.26 -24.62
CA LYS A 152 10.61 5.38 -25.07
C LYS A 152 9.24 6.04 -24.92
N TYR A 153 8.97 6.72 -23.80
CA TYR A 153 7.75 7.50 -23.60
C TYR A 153 7.59 8.59 -24.65
N LYS A 154 8.61 9.41 -24.90
CA LYS A 154 8.59 10.46 -25.93
C LYS A 154 8.34 9.91 -27.33
N LEU A 155 8.90 8.75 -27.67
CA LEU A 155 8.64 8.07 -28.94
C LEU A 155 7.17 7.61 -29.04
N ASN A 156 6.63 6.98 -28.00
CA ASN A 156 5.23 6.55 -27.99
C ASN A 156 4.27 7.74 -28.07
N LEU A 157 4.57 8.84 -27.38
CA LEU A 157 3.82 10.08 -27.46
C LEU A 157 3.81 10.65 -28.87
N LYS A 158 4.97 10.69 -29.54
CA LYS A 158 5.07 11.17 -30.93
C LYS A 158 4.24 10.32 -31.88
N GLU A 159 4.32 9.00 -31.77
CA GLU A 159 3.51 8.09 -32.59
C GLU A 159 2.02 8.27 -32.31
N TYR A 160 1.62 8.38 -31.03
CA TYR A 160 0.23 8.66 -30.66
C TYR A 160 -0.28 9.97 -31.27
N SER A 161 0.47 11.07 -31.12
CA SER A 161 0.12 12.37 -31.71
C SER A 161 -0.03 12.29 -33.23
N LYS A 162 0.87 11.58 -33.91
CA LYS A 162 0.75 11.35 -35.37
C LYS A 162 -0.58 10.68 -35.74
N TYR A 163 -0.98 9.63 -35.01
CA TYR A 163 -2.28 9.00 -35.23
C TYR A 163 -3.44 9.94 -34.95
N GLN A 164 -3.36 10.77 -33.91
CA GLN A 164 -4.42 11.75 -33.60
C GLN A 164 -4.56 12.79 -34.70
N ASP A 165 -3.44 13.30 -35.23
CA ASP A 165 -3.45 14.24 -36.35
C ASP A 165 -4.00 13.61 -37.63
N GLU A 166 -3.66 12.33 -37.89
CA GLU A 166 -4.24 11.57 -39.01
C GLU A 166 -5.74 11.38 -38.82
N ILE A 167 -6.19 10.87 -37.67
CA ILE A 167 -7.61 10.70 -37.35
C ILE A 167 -8.37 11.99 -37.59
N LYS A 168 -7.86 13.11 -37.08
CA LYS A 168 -8.49 14.42 -37.26
C LYS A 168 -8.63 14.80 -38.74
N ARG A 169 -7.59 14.59 -39.55
CA ARG A 169 -7.65 14.85 -41.00
C ARG A 169 -8.67 13.97 -41.71
N TYR A 170 -8.71 12.67 -41.38
CA TYR A 170 -9.69 11.76 -41.97
C TYR A 170 -11.12 12.09 -41.52
N GLU A 171 -11.32 12.49 -40.26
CA GLU A 171 -12.61 12.97 -39.75
C GLU A 171 -13.04 14.27 -40.47
N GLU A 172 -12.13 15.22 -40.69
CA GLU A 172 -12.40 16.44 -41.47
C GLU A 172 -12.82 16.12 -42.91
N HIS A 173 -12.10 15.23 -43.60
CA HIS A 173 -12.49 14.78 -44.94
C HIS A 173 -13.80 14.00 -44.96
N MET A 174 -14.05 13.15 -43.96
CA MET A 174 -15.31 12.42 -43.84
C MET A 174 -16.51 13.37 -43.79
N MET A 175 -16.36 14.50 -43.09
CA MET A 175 -17.40 15.53 -42.96
C MET A 175 -17.68 16.29 -44.26
N GLU A 176 -16.74 16.35 -45.21
CA GLU A 176 -16.98 16.94 -46.54
C GLU A 176 -18.06 16.18 -47.33
N TYR A 177 -18.30 14.92 -46.99
CA TYR A 177 -19.26 14.03 -47.64
C TYR A 177 -20.58 13.89 -46.88
N CYS A 178 -20.77 14.67 -45.81
CA CYS A 178 -21.96 14.62 -44.96
C CYS A 178 -22.87 15.84 -45.17
N THR A 179 -24.16 15.62 -44.94
CA THR A 179 -25.20 16.66 -44.83
C THR A 179 -25.85 16.61 -43.45
N VAL A 180 -26.50 17.71 -43.08
CA VAL A 180 -27.34 17.76 -41.88
C VAL A 180 -28.77 17.50 -42.30
N GLU A 181 -29.37 16.47 -41.72
CA GLU A 181 -30.76 16.07 -41.95
C GLU A 181 -31.53 16.04 -40.64
N THR A 182 -32.86 16.07 -40.72
CA THR A 182 -33.73 15.96 -39.54
C THR A 182 -34.24 14.53 -39.44
N ASP A 183 -34.02 13.89 -38.29
CA ASP A 183 -34.52 12.55 -38.01
C ASP A 183 -36.06 12.52 -37.87
N GLU A 184 -36.61 11.31 -37.73
CA GLU A 184 -38.06 11.09 -37.56
C GLU A 184 -38.67 11.72 -36.29
N PHE A 185 -37.83 12.16 -35.34
CA PHE A 185 -38.21 12.79 -34.07
C PHE A 185 -37.96 14.30 -34.06
N GLY A 186 -37.46 14.89 -35.16
CA GLY A 186 -37.16 16.31 -35.25
C GLY A 186 -35.75 16.71 -34.79
N ASN A 187 -34.85 15.77 -34.50
CA ASN A 187 -33.47 16.05 -34.13
C ASN A 187 -32.57 16.18 -35.36
N LEU A 188 -31.56 17.03 -35.29
CA LEU A 188 -30.56 17.16 -36.35
C LEU A 188 -29.54 16.02 -36.26
N GLU A 189 -29.34 15.31 -37.37
CA GLU A 189 -28.34 14.27 -37.54
C GLU A 189 -27.40 14.60 -38.70
N ILE A 190 -26.15 14.13 -38.60
CA ILE A 190 -25.14 14.26 -39.65
C ILE A 190 -25.11 12.93 -40.39
N VAL A 191 -25.53 12.94 -41.65
CA VAL A 191 -25.64 11.72 -42.48
C VAL A 191 -24.80 11.84 -43.75
N PRO A 192 -24.26 10.74 -44.29
CA PRO A 192 -23.55 10.77 -45.56
C PRO A 192 -24.50 11.12 -46.71
N THR A 193 -24.04 11.95 -47.64
CA THR A 193 -24.77 12.19 -48.90
C THR A 193 -24.77 10.94 -49.78
N ASP A 194 -25.78 10.77 -50.64
CA ASP A 194 -25.85 9.64 -51.58
C ASP A 194 -24.59 9.55 -52.47
N GLU A 195 -24.11 10.68 -52.98
CA GLU A 195 -22.89 10.77 -53.79
C GLU A 195 -21.61 10.57 -52.97
N GLY A 196 -21.63 10.96 -51.70
CA GLY A 196 -20.51 10.88 -50.77
C GLY A 196 -20.42 9.57 -49.99
N TRP A 197 -21.41 8.68 -50.09
CA TRP A 197 -21.51 7.47 -49.25
C TRP A 197 -20.26 6.59 -49.31
N PHE A 198 -19.71 6.38 -50.51
CA PHE A 198 -18.51 5.54 -50.68
C PHE A 198 -17.28 6.19 -50.05
N ALA A 199 -17.08 7.49 -50.28
CA ALA A 199 -15.98 8.25 -49.70
C ALA A 199 -16.09 8.29 -48.17
N HIS A 200 -17.28 8.63 -47.64
CA HIS A 200 -17.56 8.60 -46.21
C HIS A 200 -17.17 7.25 -45.58
N ASN A 201 -17.63 6.13 -46.14
CA ASN A 201 -17.31 4.80 -45.60
C ASN A 201 -15.82 4.46 -45.67
N PHE A 202 -15.12 4.90 -46.71
CA PHE A 202 -13.67 4.77 -46.79
C PHE A 202 -12.97 5.53 -45.65
N TYR A 203 -13.25 6.83 -45.49
CA TYR A 203 -12.65 7.63 -44.43
C TYR A 203 -13.03 7.12 -43.03
N PHE A 204 -14.28 6.69 -42.83
CA PHE A 204 -14.73 6.06 -41.59
C PHE A 204 -13.92 4.80 -41.25
N GLY A 205 -13.71 3.91 -42.23
CA GLY A 205 -12.90 2.71 -42.06
C GLY A 205 -11.45 3.02 -41.64
N GLU A 206 -10.83 4.00 -42.30
CA GLU A 206 -9.48 4.45 -41.96
C GLU A 206 -9.41 5.03 -40.53
N VAL A 207 -10.39 5.84 -40.13
CA VAL A 207 -10.48 6.36 -38.74
C VAL A 207 -10.54 5.22 -37.72
N GLN A 208 -11.34 4.17 -37.97
CA GLN A 208 -11.43 3.03 -37.05
C GLN A 208 -10.09 2.28 -36.96
N GLU A 209 -9.42 2.04 -38.07
CA GLU A 209 -8.11 1.38 -38.09
C GLU A 209 -7.03 2.22 -37.39
N LEU A 210 -7.03 3.54 -37.58
CA LEU A 210 -6.10 4.44 -36.89
C LEU A 210 -6.37 4.47 -35.38
N LYS A 211 -7.64 4.51 -34.94
CA LYS A 211 -8.03 4.41 -33.52
C LYS A 211 -7.55 3.08 -32.91
N ARG A 212 -7.71 1.97 -33.63
CA ARG A 212 -7.23 0.66 -33.19
C ARG A 212 -5.70 0.63 -33.04
N LYS A 213 -4.96 1.20 -34.01
CA LYS A 213 -3.50 1.30 -33.98
C LYS A 213 -2.99 2.22 -32.88
N SER A 214 -3.68 3.34 -32.63
CA SER A 214 -3.28 4.34 -31.62
C SER A 214 -3.51 3.86 -30.19
N THR A 215 -4.46 2.94 -29.98
CA THR A 215 -4.86 2.40 -28.68
C THR A 215 -3.67 1.89 -27.85
N LYS A 216 -2.72 1.17 -28.45
CA LYS A 216 -1.55 0.64 -27.71
C LYS A 216 -0.66 1.76 -27.13
N TYR A 217 -0.51 2.86 -27.87
CA TYR A 217 0.30 4.00 -27.45
C TYR A 217 -0.42 4.79 -26.35
N TYR A 218 -1.74 4.97 -26.50
CA TYR A 218 -2.59 5.56 -25.47
C TYR A 218 -2.47 4.81 -24.13
N TRP A 219 -2.60 3.48 -24.14
CA TRP A 219 -2.50 2.68 -22.92
C TRP A 219 -1.12 2.76 -22.28
N TYR A 220 -0.05 2.68 -23.08
CA TYR A 220 1.32 2.84 -22.59
C TYR A 220 1.51 4.21 -21.90
N MET A 221 1.05 5.30 -22.54
CA MET A 221 1.16 6.63 -21.97
C MET A 221 0.35 6.78 -20.69
N ARG A 222 -0.89 6.26 -20.67
CA ARG A 222 -1.77 6.30 -19.50
C ARG A 222 -1.16 5.55 -18.32
N GLU A 223 -0.61 4.37 -18.56
CA GLU A 223 0.09 3.58 -17.55
C GLU A 223 1.27 4.37 -16.97
N TYR A 224 2.16 4.87 -17.84
CA TYR A 224 3.30 5.71 -17.47
C TYR A 224 2.89 6.95 -16.66
N ASP A 225 1.83 7.64 -17.07
CA ASP A 225 1.36 8.86 -16.43
C ASP A 225 0.74 8.62 -15.06
N SER A 226 0.08 7.47 -14.88
CA SER A 226 -0.59 7.09 -13.64
C SER A 226 0.32 6.44 -12.60
N LYS A 227 1.55 6.08 -12.98
CA LYS A 227 2.42 5.22 -12.19
C LYS A 227 2.81 5.79 -10.82
N ILE A 228 3.13 7.09 -10.76
CA ILE A 228 3.41 7.80 -9.50
C ILE A 228 2.19 7.77 -8.57
N THR A 229 0.99 8.06 -9.09
CA THR A 229 -0.25 8.02 -8.31
C THR A 229 -0.57 6.59 -7.84
N MET A 230 -0.29 5.59 -8.68
CA MET A 230 -0.45 4.20 -8.29
C MET A 230 0.50 3.83 -7.15
N PHE A 231 1.77 4.24 -7.21
CA PHE A 231 2.74 4.03 -6.14
C PHE A 231 2.30 4.68 -4.81
N GLU A 232 1.87 5.94 -4.86
CA GLU A 232 1.33 6.66 -3.71
C GLU A 232 0.18 5.87 -3.06
N LYS A 233 -0.74 5.36 -3.88
CA LYS A 233 -1.88 4.57 -3.39
C LYS A 233 -1.43 3.25 -2.76
N ILE A 234 -0.48 2.55 -3.37
CA ILE A 234 0.07 1.29 -2.86
C ILE A 234 0.69 1.51 -1.47
N ILE A 235 1.59 2.48 -1.35
CA ILE A 235 2.27 2.79 -0.09
C ILE A 235 1.27 3.28 0.95
N SER A 236 0.31 4.13 0.57
CA SER A 236 -0.72 4.61 1.49
C SER A 236 -1.54 3.47 2.10
N ILE A 237 -1.95 2.49 1.29
CA ILE A 237 -2.67 1.31 1.77
C ILE A 237 -1.76 0.48 2.69
N TYR A 238 -0.52 0.23 2.26
CA TYR A 238 0.44 -0.58 3.03
C TYR A 238 0.68 0.03 4.42
N LEU A 239 1.03 1.31 4.48
CA LEU A 239 1.32 2.02 5.72
C LEU A 239 0.10 2.16 6.62
N LYS A 240 -1.11 2.27 6.05
CA LYS A 240 -2.35 2.29 6.82
C LYS A 240 -2.55 0.98 7.59
N LEU A 241 -2.27 -0.16 6.96
CA LEU A 241 -2.36 -1.48 7.58
C LEU A 241 -1.29 -1.68 8.67
N GLU A 242 -0.05 -1.24 8.42
CA GLU A 242 1.01 -1.27 9.46
C GLU A 242 0.67 -0.36 10.64
N TRP A 243 0.10 0.82 10.39
CA TRP A 243 -0.34 1.74 11.43
C TRP A 243 -1.44 1.15 12.31
N ASP A 244 -2.42 0.49 11.70
CA ASP A 244 -3.50 -0.18 12.43
C ASP A 244 -2.99 -1.39 13.24
N THR A 245 -1.88 -1.99 12.82
CA THR A 245 -1.17 -3.05 13.57
C THR A 245 -0.38 -2.46 14.73
N ALA A 246 0.37 -1.37 14.51
CA ALA A 246 1.12 -0.67 15.56
C ALA A 246 0.23 -0.19 16.71
N LYS A 247 -1.00 0.27 16.40
CA LYS A 247 -2.01 0.66 17.40
C LYS A 247 -2.41 -0.47 18.35
N LYS A 248 -2.24 -1.72 17.95
CA LYS A 248 -2.55 -2.90 18.76
C LYS A 248 -1.36 -3.35 19.62
N GLY A 249 -0.18 -2.72 19.47
CA GLY A 249 1.05 -3.17 20.13
C GLY A 249 1.62 -4.47 19.54
N GLU A 250 1.14 -4.84 18.35
CA GLU A 250 1.63 -5.96 17.54
C GLU A 250 2.77 -5.52 16.63
#